data_AF-A0A519W876-F1
#
_entry.id   AF-A0A519W876-F1
#
_cell.length_a   1.000
_cell.length_b   1.000
_cell.length_c   1.000
_cell.angle_alpha   90.00
_cell.angle_beta   90.00
_cell.angle_gamma   90.00
#
_symmetry.space_group_name_H-M   'P 1'
#
loop_
_entity.id
_entity.type
_entity.pdbx_description
1 polymer ?
#
loop_
_entity_poly.entity_id
_entity_poly.type
_entity_poly.pdbx_seq_one_letter_code
_entity_poly.pdbx_strand_id
1 'polypeptide(L)'
;MWSNSTSGINTLLAKYSAVDFGIGLDDGNILCAKVGVGGDNNTKDLIWIGNPVNKSVVISNECKASYHIGISSRVYNNLLDDVKYGKKKDYMGIEREVDMWQSYYVTYNGKQEVFYKTSWHWTVY
;
A
#
# COMPACT_ATOMS: atom_id res chain seq x y z
N MET A 1 -5.64 5.80 -15.13
CA MET A 1 -4.90 6.83 -15.89
C MET A 1 -4.11 6.22 -17.08
N TRP A 2 -4.64 5.20 -17.76
CA TRP A 2 -3.96 4.50 -18.89
C TRP A 2 -4.90 4.42 -20.11
N SER A 3 -5.68 5.47 -20.35
CA SER A 3 -6.64 5.53 -21.45
C SER A 3 -6.65 6.93 -22.06
N ASN A 4 -5.48 7.43 -22.46
CA ASN A 4 -5.41 8.58 -23.35
C ASN A 4 -5.30 8.02 -24.77
N SER A 5 -6.37 8.15 -25.55
CA SER A 5 -6.59 7.50 -26.84
C SER A 5 -5.73 8.06 -27.99
N THR A 6 -4.91 9.08 -27.71
CA THR A 6 -4.19 9.86 -28.74
C THR A 6 -2.80 9.34 -29.09
N SER A 7 -2.26 8.35 -28.36
CA SER A 7 -0.97 7.72 -28.71
C SER A 7 -1.18 6.32 -29.28
N GLY A 8 -0.55 6.03 -30.42
CA GLY A 8 -0.58 4.71 -31.10
C GLY A 8 -0.01 3.54 -30.28
N ILE A 9 0.34 3.78 -29.02
CA ILE A 9 0.73 2.79 -28.01
C ILE A 9 -0.47 1.90 -27.61
N ASN A 10 -1.71 2.40 -27.78
CA ASN A 10 -2.92 1.70 -27.34
C ASN A 10 -3.17 0.36 -28.02
N THR A 11 -2.85 0.16 -29.31
CA THR A 11 -3.16 -1.10 -30.02
C THR A 11 -2.28 -2.27 -29.61
N LEU A 12 -1.01 -2.02 -29.28
CA LEU A 12 -0.08 -3.07 -28.82
C LEU A 12 -0.34 -3.47 -27.36
N LEU A 13 -0.84 -2.53 -26.55
CA LEU A 13 -1.13 -2.75 -25.13
C LEU A 13 -2.59 -3.18 -24.86
N ALA A 14 -3.52 -2.99 -25.81
CA ALA A 14 -4.94 -3.36 -25.67
C ALA A 14 -5.19 -4.85 -25.36
N LYS A 15 -4.24 -5.73 -25.71
CA LYS A 15 -4.30 -7.17 -25.37
C LYS A 15 -3.95 -7.48 -23.91
N TYR A 16 -3.37 -6.53 -23.18
CA TYR A 16 -3.07 -6.66 -21.77
C TYR A 16 -4.18 -5.99 -20.96
N SER A 17 -4.79 -6.75 -20.06
CA SER A 17 -5.69 -6.19 -19.06
C SER A 17 -4.92 -5.19 -18.18
N ALA A 18 -5.60 -4.13 -17.72
CA ALA A 18 -5.04 -3.23 -16.73
C ALA A 18 -4.52 -4.04 -15.52
N VAL A 19 -3.27 -3.81 -15.13
CA VAL A 19 -2.64 -4.52 -14.01
C VAL A 19 -3.23 -3.96 -12.72
N ASP A 20 -3.86 -4.84 -11.94
CA ASP A 20 -4.25 -4.54 -10.56
C ASP A 20 -3.07 -4.83 -9.62
N PHE A 21 -2.97 -4.05 -8.54
CA PHE A 21 -1.86 -4.14 -7.61
C PHE A 21 -2.29 -3.72 -6.21
N GLY A 22 -1.55 -4.21 -5.22
CA GLY A 22 -1.71 -3.83 -3.83
C GLY A 22 -0.36 -3.46 -3.23
N ILE A 23 -0.36 -2.47 -2.36
CA ILE A 23 0.80 -1.96 -1.61
C ILE A 23 0.45 -2.15 -0.15
N GLY A 24 1.30 -2.87 0.57
CA GLY A 24 1.13 -3.13 1.99
C GLY A 24 2.33 -2.63 2.77
N LEU A 25 2.08 -1.98 3.91
CA LEU A 25 3.11 -1.45 4.78
C LEU A 25 2.89 -1.90 6.22
N ASP A 26 3.96 -2.32 6.88
CA ASP A 26 4.03 -2.55 8.31
C ASP A 26 5.35 -2.03 8.87
N ASP A 27 5.38 -1.76 10.17
CA ASP A 27 6.54 -1.28 10.92
C ASP A 27 6.97 -2.34 11.94
N GLY A 28 8.27 -2.58 12.02
CA GLY A 28 8.88 -3.18 13.20
C GLY A 28 10.33 -3.57 13.03
N ASN A 29 10.79 -4.41 13.95
CA ASN A 29 12.17 -4.88 13.93
C ASN A 29 12.34 -5.84 12.75
N ILE A 30 13.31 -5.53 11.89
CA ILE A 30 13.65 -6.32 10.71
C ILE A 30 15.15 -6.61 10.78
N LEU A 31 15.51 -7.88 10.59
CA LEU A 31 16.89 -8.29 10.40
C LEU A 31 17.27 -8.08 8.94
N CYS A 32 18.21 -7.19 8.69
CA CYS A 32 18.86 -7.07 7.39
C CYS A 32 20.15 -7.91 7.40
N ALA A 33 20.27 -8.86 6.48
CA ALA A 33 21.44 -9.69 6.35
C ALA A 33 21.99 -9.63 4.92
N LYS A 34 23.31 -9.58 4.81
CA LYS A 34 23.98 -9.84 3.53
C LYS A 34 23.99 -11.34 3.30
N VAL A 35 23.54 -11.74 2.13
CA VAL A 35 23.65 -13.11 1.62
C VAL A 35 24.46 -13.11 0.32
N GLY A 36 25.02 -14.26 -0.04
CA GLY A 36 25.95 -14.39 -1.15
C GLY A 36 27.42 -14.20 -0.76
N VAL A 37 28.31 -14.36 -1.75
CA VAL A 37 29.76 -14.37 -1.52
C VAL A 37 30.29 -12.93 -1.38
N GLY A 38 31.00 -12.66 -0.29
CA GLY A 38 31.65 -11.37 -0.07
C GLY A 38 32.78 -11.12 -1.07
N GLY A 39 32.83 -9.94 -1.67
CA GLY A 39 33.88 -9.54 -2.62
C GLY A 39 33.53 -9.82 -4.09
N ASP A 40 32.44 -10.53 -4.36
CA ASP A 40 31.89 -10.64 -5.71
C ASP A 40 31.09 -9.38 -6.06
N ASN A 41 31.33 -8.83 -7.25
CA ASN A 41 30.53 -7.72 -7.79
C ASN A 41 29.16 -8.16 -8.28
N ASN A 42 28.96 -9.47 -8.52
CA ASN A 42 27.75 -10.03 -9.09
C ASN A 42 26.76 -10.57 -8.03
N THR A 43 27.21 -10.85 -6.80
CA THR A 43 26.33 -11.31 -5.70
C THR A 43 26.45 -10.41 -4.47
N LYS A 44 25.63 -9.37 -4.42
CA LYS A 44 25.52 -8.43 -3.29
C LYS A 44 24.10 -8.41 -2.74
N ASP A 45 23.55 -9.59 -2.53
CA ASP A 45 22.16 -9.73 -2.14
C ASP A 45 21.97 -9.31 -0.68
N LEU A 46 21.02 -8.42 -0.46
CA LEU A 46 20.53 -8.06 0.86
C LEU A 46 19.15 -8.66 1.02
N ILE A 47 18.92 -9.30 2.16
CA ILE A 47 17.61 -9.82 2.52
C ILE A 47 17.15 -9.18 3.82
N TRP A 48 15.84 -8.97 3.89
CA TRP A 48 15.14 -8.45 5.06
C TRP A 48 14.22 -9.54 5.58
N ILE A 49 14.46 -9.99 6.82
CA ILE A 49 13.67 -11.02 7.48
C ILE A 49 13.02 -10.42 8.71
N GLY A 50 11.71 -10.53 8.79
CA GLY A 50 10.95 -10.08 9.96
C GLY A 50 9.45 -10.23 9.76
N ASN A 51 8.72 -10.28 10.87
CA ASN A 51 7.26 -10.29 10.83
C ASN A 51 6.65 -9.10 10.03
N PRO A 52 7.21 -7.87 10.08
CA PRO A 52 6.69 -6.76 9.27
C PRO A 52 6.75 -7.01 7.76
N VAL A 53 7.76 -7.74 7.28
CA VAL A 53 7.87 -8.10 5.85
C VAL A 53 6.72 -9.02 5.46
N ASN A 54 6.49 -10.10 6.23
CA ASN A 54 5.39 -11.03 5.98
C ASN A 54 4.02 -10.35 6.10
N LYS A 55 3.84 -9.50 7.11
CA LYS A 55 2.57 -8.79 7.32
C LYS A 55 2.32 -7.78 6.19
N SER A 56 3.33 -7.07 5.72
CA SER A 56 3.22 -6.16 4.56
C SER A 56 2.76 -6.90 3.30
N VAL A 57 3.25 -8.12 3.05
CA VAL A 57 2.80 -8.95 1.92
C VAL A 57 1.35 -9.42 2.08
N VAL A 58 0.94 -9.79 3.29
CA VAL A 58 -0.47 -10.15 3.54
C VAL A 58 -1.38 -8.94 3.33
N ILE A 59 -0.99 -7.77 3.85
CA ILE A 59 -1.74 -6.52 3.66
C ILE A 59 -1.87 -6.19 2.17
N SER A 60 -0.77 -6.29 1.40
CA SER A 60 -0.79 -5.97 -0.03
C SER A 60 -1.69 -6.92 -0.81
N ASN A 61 -1.73 -8.20 -0.46
CA ASN A 61 -2.60 -9.18 -1.11
C ASN A 61 -4.11 -8.90 -0.89
N GLU A 62 -4.45 -8.29 0.23
CA GLU A 62 -5.83 -7.85 0.52
C GLU A 62 -6.18 -6.50 -0.15
N CYS A 63 -5.20 -5.82 -0.73
CA CYS A 63 -5.35 -4.54 -1.41
C CYS A 63 -5.45 -4.72 -2.92
N LYS A 64 -6.41 -4.04 -3.53
CA LYS A 64 -6.74 -4.07 -4.96
C LYS A 64 -7.60 -2.87 -5.30
N ALA A 65 -7.86 -2.62 -6.57
CA ALA A 65 -8.78 -1.55 -6.96
C ALA A 65 -10.12 -1.61 -6.17
N SER A 66 -10.60 -0.55 -5.53
CA SER A 66 -10.14 0.87 -5.52
C SER A 66 -9.27 1.27 -4.30
N TYR A 67 -8.78 0.32 -3.53
CA TYR A 67 -7.98 0.51 -2.31
C TYR A 67 -6.60 -0.15 -2.47
N HIS A 68 -5.72 0.52 -3.19
CA HIS A 68 -4.42 -0.02 -3.56
C HIS A 68 -3.38 0.04 -2.44
N ILE A 69 -3.63 0.80 -1.36
CA ILE A 69 -2.68 0.97 -0.26
C ILE A 69 -3.33 0.50 1.05
N GLY A 70 -2.64 -0.39 1.75
CA GLY A 70 -2.99 -0.86 3.08
C GLY A 70 -1.83 -0.72 4.06
N ILE A 71 -2.16 -0.53 5.33
CA ILE A 71 -1.21 -0.40 6.43
C ILE A 71 -1.69 -1.19 7.65
N SER A 72 -0.76 -1.63 8.49
CA SER A 72 -1.11 -2.28 9.76
C SER A 72 -1.68 -1.28 10.78
N SER A 73 -2.39 -1.79 11.81
CA SER A 73 -2.81 -0.95 12.94
C SER A 73 -1.65 -0.20 13.61
N ARG A 74 -0.47 -0.82 13.66
CA ARG A 74 0.70 -0.19 14.26
C ARG A 74 1.12 1.04 13.46
N VAL A 75 1.21 0.91 12.14
CA VAL A 75 1.54 2.04 11.25
C VAL A 75 0.48 3.12 11.38
N TYR A 76 -0.80 2.75 11.29
CA TYR A 76 -1.91 3.71 11.44
C TYR A 76 -1.81 4.48 12.75
N ASN A 77 -1.59 3.82 13.89
CA ASN A 77 -1.48 4.49 15.18
C ASN A 77 -0.30 5.48 15.26
N ASN A 78 0.78 5.22 14.52
CA ASN A 78 1.97 6.07 14.45
C ASN A 78 1.85 7.23 13.43
N LEU A 79 0.79 7.27 12.62
CA LEU A 79 0.55 8.37 11.69
C LEU A 79 0.18 9.66 12.43
N LEU A 80 0.62 10.80 11.91
CA LEU A 80 0.14 12.12 12.33
C LEU A 80 -1.30 12.35 11.85
N ASP A 81 -2.04 13.21 12.52
CA ASP A 81 -3.44 13.50 12.18
C ASP A 81 -3.59 14.03 10.76
N ASP A 82 -2.67 14.86 10.27
CA ASP A 82 -2.66 15.40 8.90
C ASP A 82 -2.56 14.33 7.79
N VAL A 83 -2.11 13.11 8.13
CA VAL A 83 -2.04 11.97 7.22
C VAL A 83 -3.01 10.84 7.59
N LYS A 84 -3.79 11.02 8.67
CA LYS A 84 -4.95 10.18 9.01
C LYS A 84 -6.24 10.79 8.49
N TYR A 85 -6.39 12.10 8.63
CA TYR A 85 -7.63 12.81 8.35
C TYR A 85 -7.48 13.78 7.17
N GLY A 86 -8.55 13.87 6.39
CA GLY A 86 -8.66 14.79 5.26
C GLY A 86 -9.96 15.57 5.33
N LYS A 87 -10.06 16.64 4.54
CA LYS A 87 -11.30 17.42 4.42
C LYS A 87 -12.10 16.96 3.21
N LYS A 88 -13.38 16.63 3.42
CA LYS A 88 -14.32 16.30 2.36
C LYS A 88 -15.59 17.13 2.52
N LYS A 89 -16.11 17.66 1.40
CA LYS A 89 -17.42 18.32 1.39
C LYS A 89 -18.52 17.29 1.50
N ASP A 90 -19.44 17.52 2.43
CA ASP A 90 -20.66 16.72 2.53
C ASP A 90 -21.68 17.12 1.42
N TYR A 91 -22.85 16.47 1.43
CA TYR A 91 -23.93 16.74 0.47
C TYR A 91 -24.49 18.17 0.55
N MET A 92 -24.22 18.90 1.64
CA MET A 92 -24.58 20.30 1.85
C MET A 92 -23.43 21.26 1.47
N GLY A 93 -22.30 20.74 0.97
CA GLY A 93 -21.12 21.52 0.60
C GLY A 93 -20.25 21.95 1.77
N ILE A 94 -20.53 21.48 3.00
CA ILE A 94 -19.79 21.83 4.21
C ILE A 94 -18.56 20.92 4.31
N GLU A 95 -17.38 21.51 4.52
CA GLU A 95 -16.15 20.75 4.75
C GLU A 95 -16.18 20.09 6.12
N ARG A 96 -16.01 18.77 6.13
CA ARG A 96 -15.85 17.99 7.36
C ARG A 96 -14.54 17.23 7.31
N GLU A 97 -13.95 17.09 8.48
CA GLU A 97 -12.86 16.16 8.69
C GLU A 97 -13.37 14.72 8.59
N VAL A 98 -12.67 13.89 7.82
CA VAL A 98 -12.98 12.47 7.64
C VAL A 98 -11.70 11.66 7.74
N ASP A 99 -11.79 10.47 8.33
CA ASP A 99 -10.69 9.51 8.28
C ASP A 99 -10.47 9.06 6.83
N MET A 100 -9.23 9.19 6.37
CA MET A 100 -8.80 8.80 5.03
C MET A 100 -8.62 7.27 4.93
N TRP A 101 -8.60 6.57 6.06
CA TRP A 101 -8.35 5.15 6.16
C TRP A 101 -9.60 4.39 6.59
N GLN A 102 -9.89 3.30 5.90
CA GLN A 102 -10.96 2.37 6.24
C GLN A 102 -10.36 1.14 6.93
N SER A 103 -10.86 0.83 8.13
CA SER A 103 -10.46 -0.38 8.85
C SER A 103 -11.07 -1.64 8.22
N TYR A 104 -10.35 -2.75 8.32
CA TYR A 104 -10.80 -4.08 7.92
C TYR A 104 -10.08 -5.16 8.74
N TYR A 105 -10.69 -6.34 8.83
CA TYR A 105 -10.13 -7.47 9.59
C TYR A 105 -9.42 -8.45 8.67
N VAL A 106 -8.26 -8.92 9.08
CA VAL A 106 -7.49 -9.98 8.40
C VAL A 106 -7.09 -11.04 9.40
N THR A 107 -7.24 -12.30 9.03
CA THR A 107 -6.70 -13.41 9.81
C THR A 107 -5.22 -13.56 9.52
N TYR A 108 -4.36 -13.28 10.50
CA TYR A 108 -2.92 -13.41 10.43
C TYR A 108 -2.42 -14.28 11.58
N ASN A 109 -1.62 -15.31 11.29
CA ASN A 109 -1.14 -16.29 12.28
C ASN A 109 -2.25 -16.85 13.20
N GLY A 110 -3.44 -17.12 12.64
CA GLY A 110 -4.58 -17.67 13.38
C GLY A 110 -5.32 -16.67 14.28
N LYS A 111 -4.97 -15.37 14.24
CA LYS A 111 -5.66 -14.31 14.99
C LYS A 111 -6.26 -13.30 14.03
N GLN A 112 -7.43 -12.77 14.38
CA GLN A 112 -7.95 -11.60 13.68
C GLN A 112 -7.18 -10.35 14.12
N GLU A 113 -6.62 -9.66 13.14
CA GLU A 113 -5.98 -8.37 13.31
C GLU A 113 -6.74 -7.30 12.52
N VAL A 114 -6.73 -6.06 13.01
CA VAL A 114 -7.27 -4.90 12.29
C VAL A 114 -6.16 -4.29 11.44
N PHE A 115 -6.42 -4.10 10.16
CA PHE A 115 -5.60 -3.31 9.24
C PHE A 115 -6.43 -2.17 8.67
N TYR A 116 -5.77 -1.27 7.94
CA TYR A 116 -6.36 -0.06 7.40
C TYR A 116 -6.01 0.05 5.92
N LYS A 117 -6.93 0.51 5.08
CA LYS A 117 -6.69 0.74 3.65
C LYS A 117 -7.30 2.03 3.19
N THR A 118 -6.73 2.63 2.15
CA THR A 118 -7.18 3.94 1.67
C THR A 118 -7.40 3.95 0.16
N SER A 119 -8.43 4.70 -0.24
CA SER A 119 -8.67 5.13 -1.61
C SER A 119 -8.47 6.65 -1.75
N TRP A 120 -7.97 7.30 -0.69
CA TRP A 120 -7.72 8.73 -0.66
C TRP A 120 -6.49 9.05 -1.51
N HIS A 121 -6.57 10.17 -2.22
CA HIS A 121 -5.48 10.73 -3.01
C HIS A 121 -5.46 12.24 -2.83
N TRP A 122 -4.27 12.82 -2.85
CA TRP A 122 -4.10 14.27 -2.93
C TRP A 122 -3.87 14.68 -4.37
N THR A 123 -4.47 15.80 -4.75
CA THR A 123 -4.11 16.48 -5.99
C THR A 123 -2.78 17.17 -5.78
N VAL A 124 -1.76 16.77 -6.53
CA VAL A 124 -0.49 17.47 -6.60
C VAL A 124 -0.57 18.45 -7.77
N TYR A 125 -0.24 19.72 -7.53
CA TYR A 125 -0.20 20.78 -8.54
C TYR A 125 1.23 21.02 -9.01
#